data_AF-A0AAU0KTI5-F1
#
_entry.id   AF-A0AAU0KTI5-F1
#
_cell.length_a   1.000
_cell.length_b   1.000
_cell.length_c   1.000
_cell.angle_alpha   90.00
_cell.angle_beta   90.00
_cell.angle_gamma   90.00
#
_symmetry.space_group_name_H-M   'P 1'
#
loop_
_entity.id
_entity.type
_entity.pdbx_description
1 polymer ?
#
loop_
_entity_poly.entity_id
_entity_poly.type
_entity_poly.pdbx_seq_one_letter_code
_entity_poly.pdbx_strand_id
1 'polypeptide(L)'
;MQFKKLREACTLSGERVHVDTLLPDHTVDYYCGDCHNRLTLHVTHTKGRYFEHDLEQVDIKTAQDCCYRLTQREPHTSPNIEWQFVLALGYPASQPYFCALCDKEYEGLKTCPDCKSHIYTTEVSLRDCSGGVLK
;
A
#
# COMPACT_ATOMS: atom_id res chain seq x y z
N MET A 1 8.73 0.01 -12.24
CA MET A 1 8.86 -1.34 -11.66
C MET A 1 9.27 -1.19 -10.20
N GLN A 2 8.88 -2.13 -9.33
CA GLN A 2 9.32 -2.15 -7.94
C GLN A 2 10.03 -3.46 -7.66
N PHE A 3 11.07 -3.42 -6.84
CA PHE A 3 11.84 -4.59 -6.43
C PHE A 3 11.87 -4.68 -4.91
N LYS A 4 12.00 -5.91 -4.40
CA LYS A 4 12.30 -6.12 -2.98
C LYS A 4 13.68 -5.53 -2.69
N LYS A 5 13.85 -5.04 -1.47
CA LYS A 5 15.16 -4.65 -0.94
C LYS A 5 15.98 -5.90 -0.68
N LEU A 6 17.21 -5.94 -1.18
CA LEU A 6 18.09 -7.10 -1.05
C LEU A 6 19.09 -6.88 0.09
N ARG A 7 19.48 -7.97 0.75
CA ARG A 7 20.56 -7.99 1.75
C ARG A 7 21.85 -8.59 1.19
N GLU A 8 21.77 -9.21 0.02
CA GLU A 8 22.87 -9.84 -0.68
C GLU A 8 22.98 -9.27 -2.09
N ALA A 9 24.21 -9.18 -2.57
CA ALA A 9 24.53 -8.80 -3.94
C ALA A 9 25.76 -9.60 -4.41
N CYS A 10 26.01 -9.57 -5.72
CA CYS A 10 27.25 -10.06 -6.31
C CYS A 10 28.13 -8.88 -6.69
N THR A 11 29.45 -9.00 -6.52
CA THR A 11 30.42 -8.05 -7.10
C THR A 11 30.69 -8.37 -8.57
N LEU A 12 31.41 -7.50 -9.28
CA LEU A 12 31.87 -7.76 -10.64
C LEU A 12 32.67 -9.08 -10.76
N SER A 13 33.39 -9.45 -9.70
CA SER A 13 34.15 -10.70 -9.62
C SER A 13 33.27 -11.95 -9.41
N GLY A 14 31.95 -11.77 -9.24
CA GLY A 14 31.00 -12.84 -8.96
C GLY A 14 30.95 -13.27 -7.50
N GLU A 15 31.63 -12.56 -6.60
CA GLU A 15 31.62 -12.86 -5.17
C GLU A 15 30.31 -12.37 -4.54
N ARG A 16 29.65 -13.25 -3.76
CA ARG A 16 28.44 -12.89 -3.01
C ARG A 16 28.81 -12.15 -1.75
N VAL A 17 28.30 -10.94 -1.61
CA VAL A 17 28.53 -10.05 -0.48
C VAL A 17 27.23 -9.77 0.25
N HIS A 18 27.30 -9.76 1.59
CA HIS A 18 26.18 -9.40 2.44
C HIS A 18 26.31 -7.94 2.90
N VAL A 19 25.17 -7.28 3.04
CA VAL A 19 25.13 -5.84 3.33
C VAL A 19 25.74 -5.47 4.69
N ASP A 20 25.67 -6.38 5.66
CA ASP A 20 26.21 -6.19 7.01
C ASP A 20 27.74 -6.32 7.06
N THR A 21 28.34 -7.06 6.13
CA THR A 21 29.79 -7.25 6.02
C THR A 21 30.49 -6.14 5.23
N LEU A 22 29.73 -5.32 4.50
CA LEU A 22 30.29 -4.29 3.65
C LEU A 22 30.61 -3.03 4.42
N LEU A 23 31.78 -2.47 4.15
CA LEU A 23 32.04 -1.07 4.48
C LEU A 23 31.26 -0.20 3.48
N PRO A 24 30.73 0.96 3.92
CA PRO A 24 30.06 1.89 3.02
C PRO A 24 31.09 2.47 2.06
N ASP A 25 31.30 1.78 0.94
CA ASP A 25 32.13 2.22 -0.16
C ASP A 25 31.24 2.39 -1.39
N HIS A 26 31.24 3.61 -1.93
CA HIS A 26 30.41 3.98 -3.07
C HIS A 26 31.10 3.69 -4.41
N THR A 27 32.33 3.17 -4.40
CA THR A 27 33.11 2.91 -5.61
C THR A 27 32.89 1.52 -6.20
N VAL A 28 32.28 0.60 -5.44
CA VAL A 28 32.08 -0.78 -5.84
C VAL A 28 30.70 -0.94 -6.50
N ASP A 29 30.71 -1.49 -7.72
CA ASP A 29 29.49 -1.89 -8.41
C ASP A 29 28.97 -3.24 -7.87
N TYR A 30 27.69 -3.24 -7.53
CA TYR A 30 26.97 -4.41 -7.07
C TYR A 30 25.96 -4.86 -8.11
N TYR A 31 25.72 -6.17 -8.20
CA TYR A 31 24.85 -6.78 -9.18
C TYR A 31 23.88 -7.74 -8.51
N CYS A 32 22.68 -7.86 -9.08
CA CYS A 32 21.70 -8.84 -8.65
C CYS A 32 22.17 -10.25 -9.03
N GLY A 33 22.17 -11.19 -8.09
CA GLY A 33 22.54 -12.57 -8.37
C GLY A 33 21.56 -13.34 -9.28
N ASP A 34 20.40 -12.76 -9.58
CA ASP A 34 19.35 -13.38 -10.40
C ASP A 34 19.33 -12.76 -11.80
N CYS A 35 18.99 -11.46 -11.89
CA CYS A 35 18.88 -10.78 -13.19
C CYS A 35 20.15 -10.08 -13.66
N HIS A 36 21.24 -10.14 -12.89
CA HIS A 36 22.54 -9.50 -13.19
C HIS A 36 22.48 -7.98 -13.44
N ASN A 37 21.38 -7.33 -13.07
CA ASN A 37 21.25 -5.87 -13.14
C ASN A 37 22.02 -5.20 -11.99
N ARG A 38 22.46 -3.96 -12.24
CA ARG A 38 23.16 -3.16 -11.25
C ARG A 38 22.26 -2.85 -10.04
N LEU A 39 22.87 -2.90 -8.87
CA LEU A 39 22.28 -2.58 -7.58
C LEU A 39 22.98 -1.37 -6.97
N THR A 40 22.19 -0.52 -6.33
CA THR A 40 22.65 0.61 -5.54
C THR A 40 22.61 0.26 -4.06
N LEU A 41 23.71 0.49 -3.36
CA LEU A 41 23.78 0.35 -1.90
C LEU A 41 23.17 1.59 -1.24
N HIS A 42 22.10 1.38 -0.49
CA HIS A 42 21.48 2.41 0.34
C HIS A 42 21.84 2.21 1.81
N VAL A 43 22.21 3.30 2.48
CA VAL A 43 22.47 3.34 3.91
C VAL A 43 21.47 4.28 4.55
N THR A 44 20.64 3.75 5.46
CA THR A 44 19.62 4.53 6.17
C THR A 44 19.77 4.35 7.68
N HIS A 45 19.53 5.42 8.44
CA HIS A 45 19.57 5.35 9.91
C HIS A 45 18.45 4.48 10.51
N THR A 46 17.30 4.39 9.83
CA THR A 46 16.10 3.72 10.38
C THR A 46 15.92 2.28 9.90
N LYS A 47 16.33 1.97 8.67
CA LYS A 47 16.14 0.63 8.05
C LYS A 47 17.47 -0.11 7.84
N GLY A 48 18.57 0.47 8.31
CA GLY A 48 19.91 -0.07 8.10
C GLY A 48 20.36 0.05 6.65
N ARG A 49 21.20 -0.90 6.24
CA ARG A 49 21.77 -0.97 4.89
C ARG A 49 21.02 -1.99 4.05
N TYR A 50 20.80 -1.67 2.78
CA TYR A 50 20.17 -2.59 1.82
C TYR A 50 20.57 -2.25 0.39
N PHE A 51 20.42 -3.21 -0.51
CA PHE A 51 20.56 -3.00 -1.94
C PHE A 51 19.20 -2.79 -2.61
N GLU A 52 19.18 -1.94 -3.61
CA GLU A 52 18.02 -1.69 -4.46
C GLU A 52 18.45 -1.74 -5.93
N HIS A 53 17.55 -2.16 -6.83
CA HIS A 53 17.87 -2.16 -8.26
C HIS A 53 17.98 -0.72 -8.75
N ASP A 54 19.05 -0.42 -9.49
CA ASP A 54 19.22 0.86 -10.16
C ASP A 54 18.23 0.94 -11.33
N LEU A 55 17.09 1.59 -11.11
CA LEU A 55 16.02 1.70 -12.10
C LEU A 55 16.42 2.56 -13.31
N GLU A 56 17.47 3.37 -13.21
CA GLU A 56 17.94 4.19 -14.33
C GLU A 56 18.78 3.37 -15.32
N GLN A 57 19.48 2.35 -14.82
CA GLN A 57 20.39 1.49 -15.60
C GLN A 57 19.86 0.06 -15.79
N VAL A 58 18.62 -0.22 -15.40
CA VAL A 58 18.04 -1.57 -15.43
C VAL A 58 17.72 -2.03 -16.85
N ASP A 59 18.17 -3.24 -17.22
CA ASP A 59 17.65 -3.92 -18.40
C ASP A 59 16.26 -4.48 -18.08
N ILE A 60 15.25 -3.86 -18.67
CA ILE A 60 13.84 -4.20 -18.45
C ILE A 60 13.56 -5.68 -18.78
N LYS A 61 14.21 -6.25 -19.80
CA LYS A 61 13.93 -7.62 -20.23
C LYS A 61 14.37 -8.63 -19.18
N THR A 62 15.58 -8.47 -18.66
CA THR A 62 16.10 -9.37 -17.61
C THR A 62 15.46 -9.08 -16.26
N ALA A 63 15.13 -7.82 -15.98
CA ALA A 63 14.50 -7.45 -14.72
C ALA A 63 13.03 -7.86 -14.63
N GLN A 64 12.36 -8.12 -15.76
CA GLN A 64 11.01 -8.69 -15.77
C GLN A 64 10.97 -10.12 -15.22
N ASP A 65 12.01 -10.91 -15.45
CA ASP A 65 12.08 -12.29 -14.94
C ASP A 65 12.70 -12.37 -13.53
N CYS A 66 13.16 -11.23 -12.99
CA CYS A 66 13.85 -11.18 -11.72
C CYS A 66 12.98 -11.69 -10.56
N CYS A 67 13.47 -12.64 -9.77
CA CYS A 67 12.78 -13.19 -8.61
C CYS A 67 12.54 -12.15 -7.49
N TYR A 68 13.32 -11.06 -7.50
CA TYR A 68 13.17 -9.93 -6.58
C TYR A 68 12.18 -8.88 -7.08
N ARG A 69 11.67 -8.99 -8.32
CA ARG A 69 10.64 -8.09 -8.82
C ARG A 69 9.40 -8.27 -7.98
N LEU A 70 8.94 -7.17 -7.39
CA LEU A 70 7.58 -7.11 -6.88
C LEU A 70 6.69 -7.07 -8.11
N THR A 71 6.13 -8.22 -8.50
CA THR A 71 4.87 -8.18 -9.24
C THR A 71 3.97 -7.26 -8.43
N GLN A 72 3.51 -6.17 -9.05
CA GLN A 72 2.37 -5.47 -8.49
C GLN A 72 1.29 -6.54 -8.37
N ARG A 73 1.18 -7.13 -7.18
CA ARG A 73 -0.10 -7.65 -6.75
C ARG A 73 -1.00 -6.45 -6.96
N GLU A 74 -1.98 -6.63 -7.84
CA GLU A 74 -2.98 -5.65 -8.21
C GLU A 74 -3.25 -4.75 -7.00
N PRO A 75 -3.38 -3.41 -7.21
CA PRO A 75 -3.60 -2.48 -6.12
C PRO A 75 -4.58 -3.14 -5.18
N HIS A 76 -4.19 -3.25 -3.92
CA HIS A 76 -5.02 -3.85 -2.90
C HIS A 76 -6.42 -3.25 -3.05
N THR A 77 -7.30 -3.95 -3.78
CA THR A 77 -8.65 -4.20 -3.32
C THR A 77 -8.34 -4.92 -2.03
N SER A 78 -8.07 -4.14 -0.99
CA SER A 78 -8.24 -4.57 0.37
C SER A 78 -9.54 -5.35 0.29
N PRO A 79 -9.56 -6.68 0.50
CA PRO A 79 -10.83 -7.30 0.78
C PRO A 79 -11.34 -6.43 1.90
N ASN A 80 -12.43 -5.75 1.63
CA ASN A 80 -12.99 -4.78 2.52
C ASN A 80 -13.29 -5.57 3.80
N ILE A 81 -12.34 -5.56 4.74
CA ILE A 81 -12.41 -6.35 5.96
C ILE A 81 -13.55 -5.78 6.81
N GLU A 82 -14.00 -4.56 6.51
CA GLU A 82 -15.22 -3.98 7.04
C GLU A 82 -16.50 -4.58 6.44
N TRP A 83 -16.49 -5.18 5.24
CA TRP A 83 -17.67 -5.84 4.65
C TRP A 83 -17.88 -7.28 5.12
N GLN A 84 -16.83 -8.02 5.49
CA GLN A 84 -17.00 -9.42 5.89
C GLN A 84 -17.48 -9.60 7.33
N PHE A 85 -17.26 -8.62 8.21
CA PHE A 85 -17.81 -8.67 9.57
C PHE A 85 -19.31 -8.35 9.62
N VAL A 86 -19.87 -7.65 8.63
CA VAL A 86 -21.29 -7.26 8.62
C VAL A 86 -22.20 -8.43 8.22
N LEU A 87 -21.71 -9.41 7.47
CA LEU A 87 -22.52 -10.58 7.08
C LEU A 87 -22.65 -11.65 8.18
N ALA A 88 -21.80 -11.63 9.21
CA ALA A 88 -21.79 -12.63 10.28
C ALA A 88 -22.65 -12.26 11.50
N LEU A 89 -23.04 -10.99 11.64
CA LEU A 89 -23.83 -10.49 12.77
C LEU A 89 -25.09 -9.83 12.22
N GLY A 90 -26.10 -10.66 11.96
CA GLY A 90 -27.50 -10.32 11.65
C GLY A 90 -27.79 -8.89 11.19
N TYR A 91 -28.16 -8.74 9.92
CA TYR A 91 -28.88 -7.61 9.32
C TYR A 91 -29.01 -6.38 10.24
N PRO A 92 -28.19 -5.32 10.06
CA PRO A 92 -28.53 -4.05 10.69
C PRO A 92 -29.87 -3.60 10.10
N ALA A 93 -30.86 -3.41 10.97
CA ALA A 93 -32.12 -2.77 10.64
C ALA A 93 -31.85 -1.52 9.80
N SER A 94 -32.68 -1.27 8.79
CA SER A 94 -32.61 -0.13 7.89
C SER A 94 -32.37 1.17 8.66
N GLN A 95 -31.11 1.61 8.70
CA GLN A 95 -30.73 2.86 9.33
C GLN A 95 -30.89 3.99 8.30
N PRO A 96 -31.54 5.10 8.65
CA PRO A 96 -31.61 6.27 7.80
C PRO A 96 -30.28 7.02 7.80
N TYR A 97 -29.75 7.30 6.61
CA TYR A 97 -28.56 8.09 6.35
C TYR A 97 -28.90 9.34 5.54
N PHE A 98 -28.19 10.43 5.79
CA PHE A 98 -28.29 11.67 5.03
C PHE A 98 -26.98 11.95 4.30
N CYS A 99 -27.03 12.21 2.99
CA CYS A 99 -25.88 12.61 2.20
C CYS A 99 -25.85 14.14 2.08
N ALA A 100 -24.87 14.79 2.72
CA ALA A 100 -24.69 16.24 2.64
C ALA A 100 -24.27 16.73 1.23
N LEU A 101 -23.73 15.84 0.40
CA LEU A 101 -23.36 16.19 -0.98
C LEU A 101 -24.57 16.19 -1.93
N CYS A 102 -25.50 15.27 -1.72
CA CYS A 102 -26.69 15.12 -2.56
C CYS A 102 -27.94 15.77 -1.95
N ASP A 103 -27.84 16.24 -0.71
CA ASP A 103 -28.91 16.78 0.11
C ASP A 103 -30.13 15.84 0.19
N LYS A 104 -29.86 14.53 0.35
CA LYS A 104 -30.88 13.47 0.29
C LYS A 104 -30.73 12.49 1.44
N GLU A 105 -31.87 12.10 1.99
CA GLU A 105 -32.01 11.00 2.95
C GLU A 105 -32.25 9.69 2.20
N TYR A 106 -31.67 8.61 2.71
CA TYR A 106 -31.82 7.27 2.15
C TYR A 106 -31.60 6.21 3.24
N GLU A 107 -32.25 5.08 3.10
CA GLU A 107 -32.18 3.99 4.07
C GLU A 107 -31.28 2.86 3.58
N GLY A 108 -30.53 2.23 4.48
CA GLY A 108 -29.73 1.06 4.17
C GLY A 108 -28.26 1.24 4.54
N LEU A 109 -27.37 1.15 3.55
CA LEU A 109 -25.93 1.24 3.78
C LEU A 109 -25.48 2.70 3.90
N LYS A 110 -24.40 2.98 4.64
CA LYS A 110 -23.84 4.33 4.77
C LYS A 110 -23.36 4.94 3.44
N THR A 111 -23.19 4.17 2.37
CA THR A 111 -22.76 4.70 1.07
C THR A 111 -23.94 5.28 0.30
N CYS A 112 -23.86 6.55 -0.09
CA CYS A 112 -24.93 7.20 -0.85
C CYS A 112 -25.13 6.53 -2.23
N PRO A 113 -26.37 6.17 -2.63
CA PRO A 113 -26.62 5.51 -3.91
C PRO A 113 -26.34 6.41 -5.13
N ASP A 114 -26.37 7.72 -4.95
CA ASP A 114 -26.26 8.71 -6.04
C ASP A 114 -24.78 9.07 -6.30
N CYS A 115 -24.07 9.51 -5.26
CA CYS A 115 -22.66 9.93 -5.38
C CYS A 115 -21.63 8.83 -5.05
N LYS A 116 -22.08 7.66 -4.59
CA LYS A 116 -21.24 6.51 -4.18
C LYS A 116 -20.17 6.85 -3.12
N SER A 117 -20.32 7.99 -2.44
CA SER A 117 -19.43 8.42 -1.36
C SER A 117 -20.07 8.11 -0.01
N HIS A 118 -19.23 7.71 0.95
CA HIS A 118 -19.59 7.48 2.36
C HIS A 118 -18.99 8.55 3.30
N ILE A 119 -18.19 9.47 2.75
CA ILE A 119 -17.45 10.49 3.53
C ILE A 119 -18.38 11.65 3.90
N TYR A 120 -19.35 11.94 3.02
CA TYR A 120 -20.33 13.01 3.20
C TYR A 120 -21.68 12.48 3.71
N THR A 121 -21.70 11.28 4.28
CA THR A 121 -22.92 10.62 4.73
C THR A 121 -22.92 10.47 6.25
N THR A 122 -24.03 10.82 6.88
CA THR A 122 -24.18 10.81 8.33
C THR A 122 -25.46 10.07 8.72
N GLU A 123 -25.45 9.39 9.86
CA GLU A 123 -26.64 8.74 10.40
C GLU A 123 -27.62 9.82 10.85
N VAL A 124 -28.89 9.70 10.45
CA VAL A 124 -29.91 10.68 10.86
C VAL A 124 -30.10 10.67 12.38
N SER A 125 -29.93 9.52 13.03
CA SER A 125 -29.98 9.38 14.49
C SER A 125 -28.91 10.19 15.25
N LEU A 126 -27.80 10.56 14.60
CA LEU A 126 -26.76 11.40 15.20
C LEU A 126 -27.03 12.91 15.03
N ARG A 127 -28.10 13.29 14.31
CA ARG A 127 -28.52 14.69 14.20
C ARG A 127 -29.35 15.17 15.39
N ASP A 128 -29.84 14.26 16.24
CA ASP A 128 -30.59 14.60 17.45
C ASP A 128 -29.66 14.91 18.64
N CYS A 129 -29.04 16.08 18.59
CA CYS A 129 -28.66 16.88 19.77
C CYS A 129 -28.63 18.37 19.43
N SER A 130 -29.71 18.87 18.83
CA SER A 130 -30.04 20.30 18.88
C SER A 130 -31.54 20.50 18.72
N GLY A 131 -32.29 20.13 19.76
CA GLY A 131 -33.72 20.38 19.86
C GLY A 131 -34.18 20.54 21.31
N GLY A 132 -34.12 21.77 21.83
CA GLY A 132 -34.79 22.21 23.06
C GLY A 132 -33.92 22.11 24.32
N VAL A 133 -33.93 23.06 25.25
CA VAL A 133 -35.01 23.94 25.71
C VAL A 133 -34.39 25.14 26.45
N LEU A 134 -34.94 26.35 26.31
CA LEU A 134 -35.37 27.16 27.47
C LEU A 134 -36.08 28.44 27.02
N LYS A 135 -37.40 28.43 27.27
CA LYS A 135 -38.35 29.54 27.53
C LYS A 135 -38.48 30.69 26.53
#